data_AF-A0A2S3USP0-F1
#
_entry.id   AF-A0A2S3USP0-F1
#
_cell.length_a   1.000
_cell.length_b   1.000
_cell.length_c   1.000
_cell.angle_alpha   90.00
_cell.angle_beta   90.00
_cell.angle_gamma   90.00
#
_symmetry.space_group_name_H-M   'P 1'
#
loop_
_entity.id
_entity.type
_entity.pdbx_description
1 polymer ?
#
loop_
_entity_poly.entity_id
_entity_poly.type
_entity_poly.pdbx_seq_one_letter_code
_entity_poly.pdbx_strand_id
1 'polypeptide(L)'
;MNRFLLIAGLAVVLLGGGLFYLSPAQQGEQPVKPEDPERVEKAAFNGFDLSLSAPGETCRLHFENGQVSGDVDLSLPPPCRFMRDAEGRPQFYSENGRQLIAVVGGVPAEDPIDPLTMRPDCGIGLAGIEFSDGTFTATDYTMGPGVFCALMGLEQREIWLLLNG
;
A
#
# COMPACT_ATOMS: atom_id res chain seq x y z
N MET A 1 -20.97 41.92 50.34
CA MET A 1 -20.56 41.78 51.76
C MET A 1 -21.31 40.62 52.38
N ASN A 2 -20.65 39.47 52.59
CA ASN A 2 -21.03 38.52 53.64
C ASN A 2 -19.99 37.38 53.78
N ARG A 3 -19.35 37.37 54.95
CA ARG A 3 -19.02 36.24 55.84
C ARG A 3 -17.99 35.18 55.40
N PHE A 4 -16.83 35.33 56.04
CA PHE A 4 -15.92 34.30 56.56
C PHE A 4 -16.60 32.98 56.97
N LEU A 5 -15.94 31.86 56.66
CA LEU A 5 -15.78 30.77 57.61
C LEU A 5 -14.45 30.03 57.37
N LEU A 6 -13.56 30.13 58.35
CA LEU A 6 -12.40 29.26 58.56
C LEU A 6 -12.89 27.87 59.00
N ILE A 7 -12.32 26.80 58.44
CA ILE A 7 -12.08 25.56 59.18
C ILE A 7 -10.68 25.05 58.82
N ALA A 8 -9.80 25.13 59.82
CA ALA A 8 -8.56 24.40 59.89
C ALA A 8 -8.85 22.93 60.23
N GLY A 9 -8.11 22.01 59.62
CA GLY A 9 -8.29 20.58 59.85
C GLY A 9 -7.08 19.76 59.42
N LEU A 10 -6.07 19.77 60.28
CA LEU A 10 -5.18 18.66 60.66
C LEU A 10 -4.60 17.72 59.58
N ALA A 11 -3.26 17.74 59.50
CA ALA A 11 -2.45 16.74 58.84
C ALA A 11 -2.49 15.37 59.55
N VAL A 12 -2.48 14.29 58.77
CA VAL A 12 -1.90 13.00 59.17
C VAL A 12 -1.04 12.48 58.03
N VAL A 13 0.26 12.43 58.28
CA VAL A 13 1.28 11.72 57.51
C VAL A 13 1.13 10.23 57.83
N LEU A 14 0.90 9.39 56.83
CA LEU A 14 1.14 7.94 56.92
C LEU A 14 2.16 7.54 55.86
N LEU A 15 3.38 7.37 56.34
CA LEU A 15 4.47 6.64 55.71
C LEU A 15 4.12 5.15 55.70
N GLY A 16 3.92 4.60 54.51
CA GLY A 16 4.01 3.17 54.21
C GLY A 16 4.39 3.08 52.72
N GLY A 17 5.60 2.71 52.32
CA GLY A 17 6.32 1.53 52.80
C GLY A 17 5.75 0.28 52.12
N GLY A 18 5.62 0.31 50.78
CA GLY A 18 5.09 -0.80 49.98
C GLY A 18 5.83 -0.91 48.65
N LEU A 19 6.76 -1.86 48.61
CA LEU A 19 7.38 -2.52 47.46
C LEU A 19 7.02 -1.98 46.05
N PHE A 20 7.98 -1.30 45.43
CA PHE A 20 8.07 -1.18 43.97
C PHE A 20 8.31 -2.57 43.37
N TYR A 21 7.24 -3.24 42.96
CA TYR A 21 7.35 -4.24 41.90
C TYR A 21 7.59 -3.50 40.59
N LEU A 22 8.86 -3.35 40.22
CA LEU A 22 9.27 -3.04 38.85
C LEU A 22 8.91 -4.27 37.99
N SER A 23 7.67 -4.30 37.49
CA SER A 23 7.36 -5.12 36.33
C SER A 23 8.18 -4.57 35.16
N PRO A 24 9.02 -5.37 34.48
CA PRO A 24 9.46 -4.98 33.15
C PRO A 24 8.19 -4.88 32.31
N ALA A 25 7.89 -3.68 31.82
CA ALA A 25 6.99 -3.54 30.69
C ALA A 25 7.67 -4.28 29.53
N GLN A 26 7.38 -5.57 29.41
CA GLN A 26 7.46 -6.24 28.13
C GLN A 26 6.49 -5.45 27.25
N GLN A 27 7.03 -4.51 26.47
CA GLN A 27 6.48 -4.20 25.16
C GLN A 27 6.46 -5.53 24.43
N GLY A 28 5.39 -6.30 24.66
CA GLY A 28 5.05 -7.39 23.78
C GLY A 28 4.91 -6.76 22.42
N GLU A 29 5.83 -7.12 21.52
CA GLU A 29 5.61 -7.10 20.09
C GLU A 29 4.12 -7.29 19.85
N GLN A 30 3.43 -6.21 19.41
CA GLN A 30 2.17 -6.42 18.75
C GLN A 30 2.50 -7.35 17.58
N PRO A 31 1.93 -8.56 17.51
CA PRO A 31 2.14 -9.39 16.35
C PRO A 31 1.68 -8.55 15.16
N VAL A 32 2.61 -8.26 14.25
CA VAL A 32 2.28 -7.66 12.96
C VAL A 32 1.25 -8.60 12.36
N LYS A 33 -0.02 -8.20 12.40
CA LYS A 33 -1.11 -8.95 11.79
C LYS A 33 -0.68 -9.09 10.32
N PRO A 34 -0.51 -10.32 9.79
CA PRO A 34 -0.17 -10.49 8.38
C PRO A 34 -1.14 -9.64 7.59
N GLU A 35 -0.64 -8.68 6.81
CA GLU A 35 -1.48 -7.94 5.88
C GLU A 35 -2.25 -8.98 5.07
N ASP A 36 -3.58 -8.86 5.07
CA ASP A 36 -4.50 -9.82 4.48
C ASP A 36 -4.09 -10.04 3.00
N PRO A 37 -3.55 -11.21 2.63
CA PRO A 37 -3.04 -11.47 1.28
C PRO A 37 -4.14 -11.34 0.20
N GLU A 38 -5.40 -11.22 0.61
CA GLU A 38 -6.56 -10.99 -0.25
C GLU A 38 -7.02 -9.53 -0.34
N ARG A 39 -6.21 -8.55 0.10
CA ARG A 39 -6.61 -7.14 0.02
C ARG A 39 -6.83 -6.70 -1.43
N VAL A 40 -8.10 -6.62 -1.82
CA VAL A 40 -8.51 -6.13 -3.14
C VAL A 40 -8.35 -4.61 -3.19
N GLU A 41 -7.50 -4.12 -4.10
CA GLU A 41 -7.43 -2.69 -4.42
C GLU A 41 -8.45 -2.34 -5.50
N LYS A 42 -9.08 -1.17 -5.38
CA LYS A 42 -10.09 -0.69 -6.32
C LYS A 42 -9.68 0.63 -6.95
N ALA A 43 -10.01 0.80 -8.22
CA ALA A 43 -9.82 2.02 -8.99
C ALA A 43 -10.95 2.19 -10.01
N ALA A 44 -11.07 3.39 -10.58
CA ALA A 44 -11.97 3.63 -11.72
C ALA A 44 -11.18 4.32 -12.84
N PHE A 45 -11.37 3.88 -14.07
CA PHE A 45 -10.65 4.41 -15.23
C PHE A 45 -11.49 4.34 -16.50
N ASN A 46 -11.66 5.45 -17.22
CA ASN A 46 -12.44 5.52 -18.47
C ASN A 46 -13.83 4.84 -18.41
N GLY A 47 -14.51 4.95 -17.27
CA GLY A 47 -15.82 4.33 -17.05
C GLY A 47 -15.80 2.83 -16.75
N PHE A 48 -14.61 2.25 -16.55
CA PHE A 48 -14.43 0.91 -16.01
C PHE A 48 -14.21 0.96 -14.51
N ASP A 49 -14.82 0.01 -13.82
CA ASP A 49 -14.47 -0.35 -12.45
C ASP A 49 -13.34 -1.39 -12.49
N LEU A 50 -12.25 -1.09 -11.78
CA LEU A 50 -11.04 -1.89 -11.74
C LEU A 50 -10.88 -2.50 -10.34
N SER A 51 -10.60 -3.80 -10.29
CA SER A 51 -10.29 -4.51 -9.05
C SER A 51 -8.99 -5.30 -9.21
N LEU A 52 -7.98 -4.95 -8.42
CA LEU A 52 -6.70 -5.64 -8.39
C LEU A 52 -6.68 -6.57 -7.18
N SER A 53 -6.43 -7.85 -7.44
CA SER A 53 -6.40 -8.91 -6.42
C SER A 53 -5.32 -9.93 -6.75
N ALA A 54 -5.08 -10.89 -5.85
CA ALA A 54 -4.19 -12.01 -6.10
C ALA A 54 -4.89 -13.34 -5.78
N PRO A 55 -5.79 -13.82 -6.66
CA PRO A 55 -6.44 -15.11 -6.47
C PRO A 55 -5.40 -16.23 -6.68
N GLY A 56 -4.68 -16.60 -5.63
CA GLY A 56 -3.56 -17.54 -5.67
C GLY A 56 -2.22 -16.83 -5.43
N GLU A 57 -1.28 -16.98 -6.37
CA GLU A 57 0.10 -16.50 -6.21
C GLU A 57 0.48 -15.35 -7.16
N THR A 58 -0.43 -14.92 -8.04
CA THR A 58 -0.17 -13.84 -9.01
C THR A 58 -1.21 -12.73 -8.95
N CYS A 59 -0.75 -11.50 -9.17
CA CYS A 59 -1.58 -10.32 -9.30
C CYS A 59 -2.44 -10.41 -10.55
N ARG A 60 -3.73 -10.13 -10.38
CA ARG A 60 -4.74 -10.12 -11.43
C ARG A 60 -5.57 -8.84 -11.35
N LEU A 61 -5.64 -8.13 -12.47
CA LEU A 61 -6.59 -7.05 -12.66
C LEU A 61 -7.89 -7.65 -13.22
N HIS A 62 -8.99 -7.46 -12.49
CA HIS A 62 -10.33 -7.57 -13.05
C HIS A 62 -10.79 -6.18 -13.51
N PHE A 63 -11.43 -6.11 -14.67
CA PHE A 63 -12.04 -4.89 -15.18
C PHE A 63 -13.46 -5.18 -15.65
N GLU A 64 -14.37 -4.24 -15.40
CA GLU A 64 -15.72 -4.31 -15.93
C GLU A 64 -16.28 -2.92 -16.23
N ASN A 65 -17.12 -2.85 -17.24
CA ASN A 65 -18.10 -1.79 -17.44
C ASN A 65 -19.43 -2.47 -17.77
N GLY A 66 -20.52 -1.70 -17.93
CA GLY A 66 -21.84 -2.27 -18.23
C GLY A 66 -21.97 -3.06 -19.55
N GLN A 67 -20.89 -3.20 -20.33
CA GLN A 67 -20.87 -3.85 -21.65
C GLN A 67 -19.75 -4.91 -21.79
N VAL A 68 -18.60 -4.72 -21.15
CA VAL A 68 -17.37 -5.49 -21.30
C VAL A 68 -16.82 -5.81 -19.91
N SER A 69 -16.39 -7.06 -19.70
CA SER A 69 -15.65 -7.47 -18.50
C SER A 69 -14.54 -8.44 -18.87
N GLY A 70 -13.50 -8.52 -18.04
CA GLY A 70 -12.40 -9.43 -18.25
C GLY A 70 -11.37 -9.40 -17.13
N ASP A 71 -10.36 -10.24 -17.28
CA ASP A 71 -9.26 -10.40 -16.33
C ASP A 71 -7.92 -10.32 -17.06
N VAL A 72 -6.93 -9.70 -16.43
CA VAL A 72 -5.55 -9.59 -16.90
C VAL A 72 -4.61 -10.11 -15.81
N ASP A 73 -3.84 -11.14 -16.12
CA ASP A 73 -2.79 -11.65 -15.23
C ASP A 73 -1.49 -10.85 -15.42
N LEU A 74 -0.86 -10.44 -14.33
CA LEU A 74 0.29 -9.54 -14.34
C LEU A 74 1.61 -10.25 -14.05
N SER A 75 1.59 -11.57 -13.78
CA SER A 75 2.80 -12.35 -13.46
C SER A 75 3.66 -11.76 -12.32
N LEU A 76 3.05 -10.95 -11.44
CA LEU A 76 3.67 -10.39 -10.24
C LEU A 76 3.18 -11.13 -9.01
N PRO A 77 4.02 -11.43 -8.01
CA PRO A 77 3.55 -11.97 -6.75
C PRO A 77 2.79 -10.93 -5.92
N PRO A 78 1.91 -11.34 -4.98
CA PRO A 78 1.29 -10.44 -4.01
C PRO A 78 2.32 -9.88 -3.00
N PRO A 79 2.00 -8.76 -2.31
CA PRO A 79 0.79 -7.94 -2.43
C PRO A 79 0.76 -7.11 -3.72
N CYS A 80 -0.43 -6.80 -4.22
CA CYS A 80 -0.63 -6.09 -5.47
C CYS A 80 -1.14 -4.68 -5.20
N ARG A 81 -0.47 -3.66 -5.75
CA ARG A 81 -0.82 -2.26 -5.51
C ARG A 81 -0.84 -1.46 -6.80
N PHE A 82 -1.88 -0.65 -7.01
CA PHE A 82 -1.82 0.34 -8.08
C PHE A 82 -0.79 1.41 -7.73
N MET A 83 -0.02 1.85 -8.72
CA MET A 83 0.71 3.12 -8.61
C MET A 83 -0.27 4.26 -8.33
N ARG A 84 0.16 5.21 -7.50
CA ARG A 84 -0.67 6.31 -7.00
C ARG A 84 0.05 7.64 -7.11
N ASP A 85 -0.74 8.69 -7.30
CA ASP A 85 -0.26 10.07 -7.27
C ASP A 85 0.03 10.55 -5.83
N ALA A 86 0.48 11.79 -5.71
CA ALA A 86 0.80 12.42 -4.42
C ALA A 86 -0.43 12.54 -3.49
N GLU A 87 -1.65 12.48 -4.04
CA GLU A 87 -2.91 12.49 -3.30
C GLU A 87 -3.38 11.07 -2.93
N GLY A 88 -2.60 10.03 -3.29
CA GLY A 88 -2.91 8.63 -3.02
C GLY A 88 -3.98 8.03 -3.94
N ARG A 89 -4.34 8.71 -5.04
CA ARG A 89 -5.29 8.21 -6.04
C ARG A 89 -4.55 7.36 -7.06
N PRO A 90 -5.19 6.32 -7.64
CA PRO A 90 -4.60 5.56 -8.74
C PRO A 90 -4.09 6.48 -9.85
N GLN A 91 -2.84 6.27 -10.27
CA GLN A 91 -2.17 7.08 -11.29
C GLN A 91 -2.26 6.40 -12.66
N PHE A 92 -2.58 7.20 -13.66
CA PHE A 92 -2.70 6.78 -15.06
C PHE A 92 -1.73 7.59 -15.89
N TYR A 93 -0.97 6.90 -16.75
CA TYR A 93 0.03 7.52 -17.62
C TYR A 93 -0.47 7.50 -19.05
N SER A 94 -0.05 8.48 -19.86
CA SER A 94 -0.42 8.56 -21.28
C SER A 94 0.79 8.93 -22.11
N GLU A 95 1.08 8.15 -23.15
CA GLU A 95 2.24 8.32 -24.02
C GLU A 95 1.84 7.90 -25.44
N ASN A 96 2.04 8.77 -26.43
CA ASN A 96 1.73 8.50 -27.85
C ASN A 96 0.31 7.95 -28.11
N GLY A 97 -0.69 8.43 -27.37
CA GLY A 97 -2.10 8.01 -27.51
C GLY A 97 -2.44 6.69 -26.82
N ARG A 98 -1.46 6.03 -26.18
CA ARG A 98 -1.65 4.83 -25.35
C ARG A 98 -1.78 5.24 -23.89
N GLN A 99 -2.55 4.46 -23.13
CA GLN A 99 -2.75 4.71 -21.71
C GLN A 99 -2.24 3.53 -20.89
N LEU A 100 -1.54 3.83 -19.79
CA LEU A 100 -0.85 2.85 -18.96
C LEU A 100 -1.32 2.97 -17.51
N ILE A 101 -1.63 1.84 -16.91
CA ILE A 101 -1.71 1.65 -15.46
C ILE A 101 -0.49 0.84 -15.04
N ALA A 102 0.14 1.24 -13.94
CA ALA A 102 1.27 0.52 -13.39
C ALA A 102 0.88 -0.17 -12.07
N VAL A 103 1.33 -1.40 -11.89
CA VAL A 103 1.08 -2.21 -10.71
C VAL A 103 2.40 -2.65 -10.10
N VAL A 104 2.55 -2.41 -8.81
CA VAL A 104 3.66 -2.89 -7.99
C VAL A 104 3.26 -4.23 -7.37
N GLY A 105 4.19 -5.18 -7.34
CA GLY A 105 3.97 -6.50 -6.78
C GLY A 105 5.14 -7.04 -5.97
N GLY A 106 4.81 -7.91 -5.01
CA GLY A 106 5.75 -8.66 -4.20
C GLY A 106 6.23 -7.93 -2.95
N VAL A 107 7.02 -8.63 -2.13
CA VAL A 107 7.60 -8.09 -0.89
C VAL A 107 9.11 -8.00 -1.04
N PRO A 108 9.72 -6.80 -0.92
CA PRO A 108 11.17 -6.66 -0.91
C PRO A 108 11.80 -7.42 0.25
N ALA A 109 13.01 -7.93 0.05
CA ALA A 109 13.80 -8.41 1.17
C ALA A 109 14.19 -7.20 2.04
N GLU A 110 13.89 -7.25 3.33
CA GLU A 110 14.24 -6.19 4.26
C GLU A 110 15.76 -5.96 4.28
N ASP A 111 16.17 -4.73 4.00
CA ASP A 111 17.54 -4.25 4.08
C ASP A 111 17.57 -2.95 4.90
N PRO A 112 18.20 -2.93 6.09
CA PRO A 112 18.27 -1.72 6.91
C PRO A 112 19.09 -0.59 6.27
N ILE A 113 19.90 -0.89 5.25
CA ILE A 113 20.67 0.11 4.49
C ILE A 113 19.77 0.78 3.44
N ASP A 114 18.81 0.06 2.86
CA ASP A 114 17.84 0.59 1.91
C ASP A 114 16.46 0.77 2.56
N PRO A 115 16.12 2.00 3.00
CA PRO A 115 14.85 2.23 3.68
C PRO A 115 13.62 1.99 2.79
N LEU A 116 13.76 1.87 1.47
CA LEU A 116 12.65 1.56 0.58
C LEU A 116 12.16 0.12 0.76
N THR A 117 13.04 -0.80 1.15
CA THR A 117 12.68 -2.21 1.35
C THR A 117 11.76 -2.44 2.55
N MET A 118 11.72 -1.51 3.50
CA MET A 118 10.88 -1.57 4.71
C MET A 118 9.52 -0.88 4.53
N ARG A 119 9.28 -0.25 3.38
CA ARG A 119 8.03 0.47 3.12
C ARG A 119 6.92 -0.48 2.67
N PRO A 120 5.71 -0.40 3.25
CA PRO A 120 4.62 -1.32 2.93
C PRO A 120 4.05 -1.12 1.52
N ASP A 121 4.30 0.03 0.90
CA ASP A 121 3.85 0.35 -0.46
C ASP A 121 4.83 -0.12 -1.55
N CYS A 122 5.96 -0.73 -1.17
CA CYS A 122 6.99 -1.16 -2.11
C CYS A 122 6.94 -2.67 -2.40
N GLY A 123 7.42 -3.04 -3.59
CA GLY A 123 7.46 -4.39 -4.11
C GLY A 123 8.71 -4.68 -4.95
N ILE A 124 8.90 -5.94 -5.33
CA ILE A 124 10.08 -6.44 -6.06
C ILE A 124 9.95 -6.39 -7.59
N GLY A 125 8.75 -6.06 -8.07
CA GLY A 125 8.46 -6.00 -9.49
C GLY A 125 7.40 -4.96 -9.83
N LEU A 126 7.38 -4.58 -11.10
CA LEU A 126 6.46 -3.61 -11.66
C LEU A 126 5.98 -4.10 -13.02
N ALA A 127 4.66 -4.15 -13.21
CA ALA A 127 4.01 -4.56 -14.44
C ALA A 127 3.14 -3.42 -14.97
N GLY A 128 3.04 -3.34 -16.29
CA GLY A 128 2.18 -2.40 -17.00
C GLY A 128 0.88 -3.07 -17.43
N ILE A 129 -0.18 -2.28 -17.47
CA ILE A 129 -1.45 -2.64 -18.07
C ILE A 129 -1.79 -1.54 -19.05
N GLU A 130 -1.85 -1.88 -20.33
CA GLU A 130 -2.27 -0.98 -21.37
C GLU A 130 -3.79 -0.97 -21.48
N PHE A 131 -4.35 0.22 -21.67
CA PHE A 131 -5.72 0.39 -22.14
C PHE A 131 -5.71 0.90 -23.58
N SER A 132 -6.26 0.09 -24.49
CA SER A 132 -6.48 0.43 -25.91
C SER A 132 -7.80 -0.15 -26.37
N ASP A 133 -8.48 0.57 -27.27
CA ASP A 133 -9.71 0.09 -27.95
C ASP A 133 -10.81 -0.44 -27.02
N GLY A 134 -10.90 0.11 -25.80
CA GLY A 134 -11.92 -0.29 -24.82
C GLY A 134 -11.61 -1.60 -24.07
N THR A 135 -10.37 -2.10 -24.12
CA THR A 135 -9.93 -3.28 -23.37
C THR A 135 -8.64 -3.02 -22.62
N PHE A 136 -8.36 -3.86 -21.63
CA PHE A 136 -7.10 -3.89 -20.89
C PHE A 136 -6.28 -5.11 -21.29
N THR A 137 -4.97 -4.92 -21.45
CA THR A 137 -4.00 -5.98 -21.71
C THR A 137 -2.75 -5.76 -20.87
N ALA A 138 -2.13 -6.84 -20.38
CA ALA A 138 -0.81 -6.73 -19.77
C ALA A 138 0.19 -6.25 -20.82
N THR A 139 1.16 -5.43 -20.42
CA THR A 139 2.28 -5.10 -21.28
C THR A 139 3.22 -6.29 -21.41
N ASP A 140 3.91 -6.41 -22.54
CA ASP A 140 4.87 -7.50 -22.78
C ASP A 140 6.09 -7.43 -21.85
N TYR A 141 6.35 -6.24 -21.29
CA TYR A 141 7.46 -5.98 -20.38
C TYR A 141 7.01 -5.93 -18.92
N THR A 142 7.74 -6.64 -18.05
CA THR A 142 7.65 -6.57 -16.59
C THR A 142 9.03 -6.26 -16.03
N MET A 143 9.13 -5.24 -15.18
CA MET A 143 10.38 -4.82 -14.56
C MET A 143 10.67 -5.61 -13.29
N GLY A 144 11.88 -6.19 -13.19
CA GLY A 144 12.38 -6.87 -11.99
C GLY A 144 13.69 -7.64 -12.25
N PRO A 145 14.44 -8.02 -11.18
CA PRO A 145 14.21 -7.70 -9.77
C PRO A 145 14.68 -6.28 -9.40
N GLY A 146 13.85 -5.50 -8.68
CA GLY A 146 14.17 -4.15 -8.19
C GLY A 146 13.13 -3.65 -7.18
N VAL A 147 13.39 -2.56 -6.45
CA VAL A 147 12.42 -2.01 -5.48
C VAL A 147 11.60 -0.91 -6.14
N PHE A 148 10.28 -1.13 -6.27
CA PHE A 148 9.33 -0.17 -6.83
C PHE A 148 8.28 0.18 -5.78
N CYS A 149 7.90 1.44 -5.65
CA CYS A 149 7.02 1.90 -4.58
C CYS A 149 5.77 2.58 -5.11
N ALA A 150 4.60 2.07 -4.75
CA ALA A 150 3.31 2.52 -5.29
C ALA A 150 3.03 4.02 -5.07
N LEU A 151 3.67 4.67 -4.09
CA LEU A 151 3.50 6.10 -3.82
C LEU A 151 4.61 7.00 -4.41
N MET A 152 5.53 6.46 -5.22
CA MET A 152 6.62 7.23 -5.82
C MET A 152 6.36 7.65 -7.28
N GLY A 153 5.29 7.15 -7.89
CA GLY A 153 5.02 7.36 -9.32
C GLY A 153 6.06 6.68 -10.21
N LEU A 154 5.98 6.96 -11.51
CA LEU A 154 6.93 6.49 -12.51
C LEU A 154 7.68 7.64 -13.19
N GLU A 155 8.93 7.39 -13.51
CA GLU A 155 9.72 8.21 -14.42
C GLU A 155 9.36 7.94 -15.88
N GLN A 156 9.61 8.92 -16.76
CA GLN A 156 9.31 8.78 -18.20
C GLN A 156 10.00 7.56 -18.83
N ARG A 157 11.20 7.20 -18.38
CA ARG A 157 11.91 6.01 -18.85
C ARG A 157 11.15 4.72 -18.53
N GLU A 158 10.55 4.62 -17.35
CA GLU A 158 9.82 3.44 -16.89
C GLU A 158 8.51 3.30 -17.65
N ILE A 159 7.81 4.41 -17.86
CA ILE A 159 6.61 4.45 -18.70
C ILE A 159 6.93 3.97 -20.13
N TRP A 160 8.03 4.45 -20.71
CA TRP A 160 8.46 4.04 -22.04
C TRP A 160 8.79 2.54 -22.09
N LEU A 161 9.52 2.02 -21.10
CA LEU A 161 9.86 0.60 -21.02
C LEU A 161 8.63 -0.28 -20.88
N LEU A 162 7.68 0.07 -20.02
CA LEU A 162 6.46 -0.71 -19.86
C LEU A 162 5.64 -0.73 -21.16
N LEU A 163 5.59 0.38 -21.90
CA LEU A 163 4.82 0.44 -23.14
C LEU A 163 5.53 -0.18 -24.36
N ASN A 164 6.87 -0.23 -24.40
CA ASN A 164 7.62 -0.56 -25.62
C ASN A 164 8.72 -1.62 -25.43
N GLY A 165 8.88 -2.16 -24.22
CA GLY A 165 9.91 -3.14 -23.86
C GLY A 165 9.57 -4.58 -24.19
#